data_AF-A0A9D1ZEM2-F1
#
_entry.id   AF-A0A9D1ZEM2-F1
#
_cell.length_a   1.000
_cell.length_b   1.000
_cell.length_c   1.000
_cell.angle_alpha   90.00
_cell.angle_beta   90.00
_cell.angle_gamma   90.00
#
_symmetry.space_group_name_H-M   'P 1'
#
loop_
_entity.id
_entity.type
_entity.pdbx_description
1 polymer ?
#
loop_
_entity_poly.entity_id
_entity_poly.type
_entity_poly.pdbx_seq_one_letter_code
_entity_poly.pdbx_strand_id
1 'polypeptide(L)'
;MQQSSGGLVDLLLASDDFYDLLATIQYLDVIQEHSTGAVDELVSLESELELTRASLGSQIQEAEEQQSEAESALAGANAARASLEAEIAAQAAAEEAERQAAIEAAEKSKGETFTTESGNQATVEVPEAEEPAPDEGETNNGSNGNGGATSTGGVDWNVDRETFISTWSARIDAYLAGSPLAGQGRTFAEAAWEYGVDPRFSPAISMIESTQGRYCFLPHNAWGWGSSSWGSWEEAIWDHVAGLAIGYGGQLTYAGAHKYCPPNADFWYAGVKANMERI
;
A
#
# COMPACT_ATOMS: atom_id res chain seq x y z
N MET A 1 43.98 -21.70 -62.29
CA MET A 1 43.33 -22.38 -63.43
C MET A 1 43.05 -21.33 -64.50
N GLN A 2 43.91 -21.25 -65.52
CA GLN A 2 43.86 -20.24 -66.57
C GLN A 2 43.47 -20.96 -67.87
N GLN A 3 42.17 -21.05 -68.16
CA GLN A 3 41.63 -21.50 -69.44
C GLN A 3 40.30 -20.77 -69.72
N SER A 4 40.38 -19.65 -70.43
CA SER A 4 39.19 -19.02 -71.05
C SER A 4 39.53 -18.14 -72.25
N SER A 5 40.79 -17.74 -72.48
CA SER A 5 41.16 -16.88 -73.61
C SER A 5 41.28 -17.62 -74.95
N GLY A 6 41.41 -18.95 -74.95
CA GLY A 6 41.60 -19.74 -76.17
C GLY A 6 40.32 -19.98 -76.99
N GLY A 7 39.15 -20.07 -76.35
CA GLY A 7 37.89 -20.44 -77.03
C GLY A 7 37.20 -19.30 -77.78
N LEU A 8 37.36 -18.05 -77.32
CA LEU A 8 36.76 -16.88 -77.97
C LEU A 8 37.43 -16.55 -79.30
N VAL A 9 38.74 -16.75 -79.39
CA VAL A 9 39.51 -16.55 -80.63
C VAL A 9 39.14 -17.61 -81.67
N ASP A 10 38.87 -18.84 -81.24
CA ASP A 10 38.46 -19.93 -82.12
C ASP A 10 37.01 -19.75 -82.64
N LEU A 11 36.10 -19.24 -81.79
CA LEU A 11 34.74 -18.88 -82.19
C LEU A 11 34.71 -17.71 -83.20
N LEU A 12 35.59 -16.73 -83.01
CA LEU A 12 35.78 -15.59 -83.92
C LEU A 12 36.36 -16.02 -85.28
N LEU A 13 37.19 -17.06 -85.30
CA LEU A 13 37.83 -17.60 -86.51
C LEU A 13 36.97 -18.67 -87.22
N ALA A 14 35.97 -19.24 -86.53
CA ALA A 14 35.03 -20.23 -87.07
C ALA A 14 33.77 -19.62 -87.71
N SER A 15 33.68 -18.28 -87.82
CA SER A 15 32.54 -17.60 -88.46
C SER A 15 32.61 -17.74 -89.98
N ASP A 16 31.52 -18.20 -90.61
CA ASP A 16 31.48 -18.56 -92.05
C ASP A 16 31.48 -17.36 -93.00
N ASP A 17 30.98 -16.19 -92.56
CA ASP A 17 31.02 -14.94 -93.33
C ASP A 17 31.18 -13.66 -92.46
N PHE A 18 31.37 -12.51 -93.13
CA PHE A 18 31.57 -11.22 -92.46
C PHE A 18 30.34 -10.74 -91.66
N TYR A 19 29.13 -11.16 -92.05
CA TYR A 19 27.90 -10.79 -91.34
C TYR A 19 27.73 -11.61 -90.06
N ASP A 20 28.05 -12.90 -90.08
CA ASP A 20 28.10 -13.77 -88.90
C ASP A 20 29.19 -13.32 -87.92
N LEU A 21 30.33 -12.87 -88.42
CA LEU A 21 31.38 -12.23 -87.60
C LEU A 21 30.85 -10.96 -86.91
N LEU A 22 30.18 -10.08 -87.64
CA LEU A 22 29.63 -8.82 -87.09
C LEU A 22 28.51 -9.07 -86.09
N ALA A 23 27.62 -10.04 -86.36
CA ALA A 23 26.56 -10.46 -85.45
C ALA A 23 27.12 -11.10 -84.18
N THR A 24 28.18 -11.91 -84.30
CA THR A 24 28.87 -12.50 -83.14
C THR A 24 29.57 -11.43 -82.30
N ILE A 25 30.20 -10.42 -82.92
CA ILE A 25 30.78 -9.27 -82.21
C ILE A 25 29.69 -8.47 -81.47
N GLN A 26 28.57 -8.18 -82.13
CA GLN A 26 27.47 -7.41 -81.52
C GLN A 26 26.76 -8.20 -80.40
N TYR A 27 26.62 -9.51 -80.57
CA TYR A 27 26.08 -10.40 -79.54
C TYR A 27 27.02 -10.50 -78.32
N LEU A 28 28.33 -10.61 -78.57
CA LEU A 28 29.34 -10.59 -77.51
C LEU A 28 29.36 -9.25 -76.77
N ASP A 29 29.17 -8.13 -77.47
CA ASP A 29 29.08 -6.78 -76.88
C ASP A 29 27.86 -6.65 -75.95
N VAL A 30 26.68 -7.08 -76.41
CA VAL A 30 25.44 -7.06 -75.60
C VAL A 30 25.51 -7.99 -74.39
N ILE A 31 26.08 -9.20 -74.56
CA ILE A 31 26.26 -10.12 -73.44
C ILE A 31 27.32 -9.61 -72.46
N GLN A 32 28.39 -9.00 -72.94
CA GLN A 32 29.39 -8.38 -72.07
C GLN A 32 28.77 -7.23 -71.27
N GLU A 33 28.01 -6.33 -71.91
CA GLU A 33 27.32 -5.23 -71.23
C GLU A 33 26.33 -5.73 -70.17
N HIS A 34 25.47 -6.70 -70.52
CA HIS A 34 24.52 -7.30 -69.58
C HIS A 34 25.23 -8.08 -68.45
N SER A 35 26.28 -8.84 -68.77
CA SER A 35 27.06 -9.58 -67.78
C SER A 35 27.82 -8.64 -66.84
N THR A 36 28.33 -7.52 -67.33
CA THR A 36 28.99 -6.50 -66.51
C THR A 36 27.98 -5.80 -65.61
N GLY A 37 26.82 -5.40 -66.14
CA GLY A 37 25.75 -4.80 -65.34
C GLY A 37 25.22 -5.71 -64.23
N ALA A 38 25.05 -7.00 -64.50
CA ALA A 38 24.66 -7.98 -63.49
C ALA A 38 25.74 -8.20 -62.41
N VAL A 39 27.03 -8.12 -62.77
CA VAL A 39 28.14 -8.15 -61.81
C VAL A 39 28.13 -6.90 -60.93
N ASP A 40 27.92 -5.71 -61.51
CA ASP A 40 27.86 -4.46 -60.75
C ASP A 40 26.68 -4.44 -59.75
N GLU A 41 25.51 -4.96 -60.15
CA GLU A 41 24.34 -5.12 -59.26
C GLU A 41 24.64 -6.11 -58.11
N LEU A 42 25.25 -7.25 -58.41
CA LEU A 42 25.66 -8.22 -57.39
C LEU A 42 26.67 -7.62 -56.39
N VAL A 43 27.63 -6.84 -56.87
CA VAL A 43 28.60 -6.14 -56.01
C VAL A 43 27.90 -5.10 -55.13
N SER A 44 26.90 -4.38 -55.66
CA SER A 44 26.09 -3.44 -54.87
C SER A 44 25.29 -4.15 -53.78
N LEU A 45 24.61 -5.26 -54.12
CA LEU A 45 23.87 -6.07 -53.17
C LEU A 45 24.77 -6.71 -52.11
N GLU A 46 25.98 -7.16 -52.49
CA GLU A 46 26.98 -7.66 -51.55
C GLU A 46 27.36 -6.56 -50.55
N SER A 47 27.62 -5.33 -51.02
CA SER A 47 27.93 -4.19 -50.16
C SER A 47 26.77 -3.82 -49.23
N GLU A 48 25.54 -3.75 -49.72
CA GLU A 48 24.35 -3.48 -48.89
C GLU A 48 24.12 -4.56 -47.83
N LEU A 49 24.35 -5.82 -48.19
CA LEU A 49 24.20 -6.95 -47.31
C LEU A 49 25.27 -6.97 -46.21
N GLU A 50 26.51 -6.59 -46.52
CA GLU A 50 27.56 -6.38 -45.53
C GLU A 50 27.20 -5.24 -44.55
N LEU A 51 26.74 -4.10 -45.06
CA LEU A 51 26.30 -2.98 -44.22
C LEU A 51 25.11 -3.37 -43.32
N THR A 52 24.15 -4.10 -43.87
CA THR A 52 22.98 -4.58 -43.13
C THR A 52 23.38 -5.56 -42.04
N ARG A 53 24.31 -6.49 -42.32
CA ARG A 53 24.85 -7.43 -41.32
C ARG A 53 25.58 -6.70 -40.20
N ALA A 54 26.38 -5.70 -40.52
CA ALA A 54 27.08 -4.89 -39.53
C ALA A 54 26.09 -4.10 -38.64
N SER A 55 25.08 -3.48 -39.25
CA SER A 55 24.04 -2.75 -38.51
C SER A 55 23.22 -3.67 -37.61
N LEU A 56 22.80 -4.84 -38.11
CA LEU A 56 22.06 -5.82 -37.32
C LEU A 56 22.90 -6.34 -36.15
N GLY A 57 24.19 -6.59 -36.36
CA GLY A 57 25.11 -6.99 -35.28
C GLY A 57 25.17 -5.94 -34.17
N SER A 58 25.25 -4.65 -34.53
CA SER A 58 25.23 -3.55 -33.56
C SER A 58 23.89 -3.47 -32.80
N GLN A 59 22.76 -3.63 -33.49
CA GLN A 59 21.43 -3.59 -32.87
C GLN A 59 21.19 -4.77 -31.93
N ILE A 60 21.69 -5.97 -32.27
CA ILE A 60 21.61 -7.13 -31.39
C ILE A 60 22.40 -6.87 -30.11
N GLN A 61 23.63 -6.37 -30.23
CA GLN A 61 24.45 -6.06 -29.05
C GLN A 61 23.77 -5.01 -28.16
N GLU A 62 23.25 -3.93 -28.73
CA GLU A 62 22.53 -2.90 -27.98
C GLU A 62 21.27 -3.46 -27.30
N ALA A 63 20.51 -4.32 -27.98
CA ALA A 63 19.33 -4.96 -27.40
C ALA A 63 19.69 -5.93 -26.27
N GLU A 64 20.78 -6.68 -26.39
CA GLU A 64 21.29 -7.56 -25.33
C GLU A 64 21.76 -6.76 -24.10
N GLU A 65 22.44 -5.62 -24.31
CA GLU A 65 22.84 -4.70 -23.25
C GLU A 65 21.60 -4.10 -22.53
N GLN A 66 20.63 -3.58 -23.28
CA GLN A 66 19.38 -3.05 -22.74
C GLN A 66 18.58 -4.12 -21.98
N GLN A 67 18.54 -5.36 -22.49
CA GLN A 67 17.88 -6.46 -21.80
C GLN A 67 18.56 -6.75 -20.45
N SER A 68 19.89 -6.87 -20.44
CA SER A 68 20.66 -7.10 -19.21
C SER A 68 20.46 -5.98 -18.18
N GLU A 69 20.46 -4.72 -18.63
CA GLU A 69 20.17 -3.56 -17.78
C GLU A 69 18.75 -3.61 -17.20
N ALA A 70 17.75 -3.94 -18.03
CA ALA A 70 16.36 -4.06 -17.60
C ALA A 70 16.15 -5.20 -16.60
N GLU A 71 16.78 -6.36 -16.82
CA GLU A 71 16.76 -7.50 -15.90
C GLU A 71 17.39 -7.13 -14.54
N SER A 72 18.53 -6.44 -14.55
CA SER A 72 19.19 -5.93 -13.35
C SER A 72 18.32 -4.91 -12.61
N ALA A 73 17.69 -3.98 -13.33
CA ALA A 73 16.79 -2.98 -12.74
C ALA A 73 15.55 -3.63 -12.10
N LEU A 74 14.95 -4.63 -12.76
CA LEU A 74 13.81 -5.38 -12.22
C LEU A 74 14.21 -6.19 -10.99
N ALA A 75 15.37 -6.84 -11.00
CA ALA A 75 15.91 -7.53 -9.83
C ALA A 75 16.13 -6.56 -8.65
N GLY A 76 16.69 -5.37 -8.92
CA GLY A 76 16.85 -4.32 -7.92
C GLY A 76 15.53 -3.81 -7.35
N ALA A 77 14.53 -3.57 -8.19
CA ALA A 77 13.20 -3.15 -7.75
C ALA A 77 12.50 -4.22 -6.90
N ASN A 78 12.59 -5.50 -7.29
CA ASN A 78 12.03 -6.60 -6.52
C ASN A 78 12.73 -6.77 -5.16
N ALA A 79 14.07 -6.64 -5.13
CA ALA A 79 14.82 -6.67 -3.88
C ALA A 79 14.44 -5.51 -2.95
N ALA A 80 14.28 -4.29 -3.48
CA ALA A 80 13.84 -3.13 -2.71
C ALA A 80 12.43 -3.32 -2.12
N ARG A 81 11.50 -3.87 -2.91
CA ARG A 81 10.15 -4.22 -2.43
C ARG A 81 10.21 -5.27 -1.32
N ALA A 82 10.96 -6.34 -1.51
CA ALA A 82 11.11 -7.38 -0.51
C ALA A 82 11.73 -6.84 0.80
N SER A 83 12.69 -5.91 0.71
CA SER A 83 13.23 -5.25 1.92
C SER A 83 12.22 -4.35 2.62
N LEU A 84 11.40 -3.61 1.87
CA LEU A 84 10.33 -2.77 2.43
C LEU A 84 9.25 -3.62 3.10
N GLU A 85 8.81 -4.70 2.43
CA GLU A 85 7.85 -5.65 2.98
C GLU A 85 8.38 -6.30 4.27
N ALA A 86 9.66 -6.66 4.31
CA ALA A 86 10.30 -7.18 5.51
C ALA A 86 10.39 -6.14 6.65
N GLU A 87 10.67 -4.87 6.32
CA GLU A 87 10.70 -3.79 7.31
C GLU A 87 9.31 -3.50 7.89
N ILE A 88 8.28 -3.43 7.03
CA ILE A 88 6.88 -3.27 7.45
C ILE A 88 6.46 -4.44 8.34
N ALA A 89 6.76 -5.68 7.95
CA ALA A 89 6.44 -6.86 8.74
C ALA A 89 7.19 -6.86 10.10
N ALA A 90 8.44 -6.41 10.13
CA ALA A 90 9.21 -6.28 11.37
C ALA A 90 8.63 -5.19 12.29
N GLN A 91 8.22 -4.06 11.73
CA GLN A 91 7.55 -2.99 12.49
C GLN A 91 6.21 -3.48 13.04
N ALA A 92 5.36 -4.13 12.22
CA ALA A 92 4.10 -4.70 12.67
C ALA A 92 4.28 -5.75 13.77
N ALA A 93 5.28 -6.62 13.65
CA ALA A 93 5.59 -7.61 14.67
C ALA A 93 6.10 -6.98 15.98
N ALA A 94 6.88 -5.90 15.89
CA ALA A 94 7.34 -5.15 17.07
C ALA A 94 6.16 -4.46 17.77
N GLU A 95 5.28 -3.80 17.03
CA GLU A 95 4.07 -3.17 17.58
C GLU A 95 3.13 -4.19 18.23
N GLU A 96 2.93 -5.36 17.63
CA GLU A 96 2.14 -6.43 18.22
C GLU A 96 2.78 -6.96 19.51
N ALA A 97 4.10 -7.12 19.54
CA ALA A 97 4.82 -7.54 20.75
C ALA A 97 4.67 -6.51 21.88
N GLU A 98 4.70 -5.21 21.56
CA GLU A 98 4.46 -4.13 22.52
C GLU A 98 3.02 -4.14 23.05
N ARG A 99 2.02 -4.30 22.17
CA ARG A 99 0.61 -4.47 22.57
C ARG A 99 0.44 -5.65 23.52
N GLN A 100 1.00 -6.80 23.16
CA GLN A 100 0.90 -8.02 23.98
C GLN A 100 1.60 -7.85 25.34
N ALA A 101 2.77 -7.24 25.37
CA ALA A 101 3.48 -6.94 26.61
C ALA A 101 2.67 -6.01 27.53
N ALA A 102 1.98 -5.01 26.98
CA ALA A 102 1.09 -4.13 27.73
C ALA A 102 -0.09 -4.88 28.36
N ILE A 103 -0.72 -5.80 27.61
CA ILE A 103 -1.80 -6.64 28.13
C ILE A 103 -1.27 -7.58 29.23
N GLU A 104 -0.10 -8.19 29.06
CA GLU A 104 0.52 -9.03 30.09
C GLU A 104 0.91 -8.26 31.36
N ALA A 105 1.38 -7.01 31.21
CA ALA A 105 1.65 -6.14 32.34
C ALA A 105 0.34 -5.80 33.08
N ALA A 106 -0.72 -5.50 32.36
CA ALA A 106 -2.04 -5.25 32.94
C ALA A 106 -2.63 -6.48 33.66
N GLU A 107 -2.47 -7.70 33.13
CA GLU A 107 -2.88 -8.93 33.83
C GLU A 107 -2.15 -9.14 35.16
N LYS A 108 -0.85 -8.82 35.22
CA LYS A 108 -0.07 -8.95 36.47
C LYS A 108 -0.54 -7.97 37.56
N SER A 109 -1.02 -6.80 37.17
CA SER A 109 -1.51 -5.74 38.07
C SER A 109 -3.03 -5.59 38.05
N LYS A 110 -3.77 -6.61 37.58
CA LYS A 110 -5.22 -6.55 37.44
C LYS A 110 -5.92 -6.23 38.76
N GLY A 111 -6.74 -5.19 38.75
CA GLY A 111 -7.45 -4.70 39.94
C GLY A 111 -6.64 -3.75 40.84
N GLU A 112 -5.35 -3.53 40.56
CA GLU A 112 -4.60 -2.42 41.15
C GLU A 112 -5.07 -1.08 40.56
N THR A 113 -4.55 0.04 41.09
CA THR A 113 -4.88 1.38 40.60
C THR A 113 -3.65 2.09 40.05
N PHE A 114 -3.82 2.82 38.96
CA PHE A 114 -2.80 3.70 38.40
C PHE A 114 -3.32 5.15 38.29
N THR A 115 -2.38 6.09 38.20
CA THR A 115 -2.71 7.52 38.08
C THR A 115 -2.69 7.93 36.62
N THR A 116 -3.80 8.48 36.15
CA THR A 116 -3.95 9.10 34.82
C THR A 116 -3.21 10.43 34.74
N GLU A 117 -3.04 10.97 33.53
CA GLU A 117 -2.34 12.25 33.34
C GLU A 117 -3.08 13.43 34.01
N SER A 118 -4.41 13.36 34.10
CA SER A 118 -5.22 14.35 34.83
C SER A 118 -5.16 14.19 36.35
N GLY A 119 -4.42 13.21 36.87
CA GLY A 119 -4.26 12.95 38.30
C GLY A 119 -5.36 12.08 38.93
N ASN A 120 -6.28 11.54 38.14
CA ASN A 120 -7.33 10.64 38.63
C ASN A 120 -6.79 9.21 38.81
N GLN A 121 -7.33 8.47 39.77
CA GLN A 121 -7.03 7.06 39.94
C GLN A 121 -7.98 6.22 39.08
N ALA A 122 -7.41 5.35 38.25
CA ALA A 122 -8.14 4.38 37.44
C ALA A 122 -7.73 2.96 37.85
N THR A 123 -8.66 2.01 37.79
CA THR A 123 -8.37 0.60 38.02
C THR A 123 -7.71 0.00 36.78
N VAL A 124 -6.69 -0.84 36.97
CA VAL A 124 -6.09 -1.62 35.89
C VAL A 124 -7.10 -2.67 35.44
N GLU A 125 -7.65 -2.45 34.25
CA GLU A 125 -8.56 -3.37 33.57
C GLU A 125 -7.81 -4.09 32.44
N VAL A 126 -8.23 -5.32 32.17
CA VAL A 126 -7.67 -6.12 31.10
C VAL A 126 -8.77 -6.44 30.09
N PRO A 127 -8.48 -6.31 28.78
CA PRO A 127 -9.36 -6.77 27.71
C PRO A 127 -9.70 -8.25 27.85
N GLU A 128 -10.85 -8.66 27.31
CA GLU A 128 -11.13 -10.08 27.13
C GLU A 128 -10.15 -10.65 26.08
N ALA A 129 -9.81 -11.94 26.21
CA ALA A 129 -8.89 -12.57 25.28
C ALA A 129 -9.51 -12.60 23.87
N GLU A 130 -9.05 -11.72 22.99
CA GLU A 130 -9.36 -11.78 21.57
C GLU A 130 -8.51 -12.87 20.92
N GLU A 131 -9.18 -13.81 20.23
CA GLU A 131 -8.56 -14.62 19.18
C GLU A 131 -7.92 -13.66 18.16
N PRO A 132 -6.73 -13.95 17.62
CA PRO A 132 -5.98 -13.01 16.80
C PRO A 132 -6.83 -12.46 15.65
N ALA A 133 -6.87 -11.13 15.52
CA ALA A 133 -7.56 -10.45 14.43
C ALA A 133 -7.07 -10.99 13.08
N PRO A 134 -7.96 -11.20 12.09
CA PRO A 134 -7.53 -11.61 10.77
C PRO A 134 -6.69 -10.50 10.14
N ASP A 135 -5.53 -10.90 9.64
CA ASP A 135 -4.61 -10.15 8.80
C ASP A 135 -5.37 -9.28 7.78
N GLU A 136 -5.33 -7.95 7.93
CA GLU A 136 -5.94 -6.98 6.99
C GLU A 136 -5.08 -6.87 5.71
N GLY A 137 -4.79 -8.01 5.10
CA GLY A 137 -4.04 -8.17 3.85
C GLY A 137 -4.89 -8.61 2.65
N GLU A 138 -6.23 -8.70 2.76
CA GLU A 138 -7.07 -9.12 1.64
C GLU A 138 -7.95 -7.99 1.09
N THR A 139 -7.65 -7.63 -0.17
CA THR A 139 -8.43 -6.74 -1.02
C THR A 139 -9.85 -7.26 -1.18
N ASN A 140 -10.82 -6.60 -0.52
CA ASN A 140 -12.23 -6.93 -0.62
C ASN A 140 -12.81 -6.52 -1.98
N ASN A 141 -13.22 -7.52 -2.78
CA ASN A 141 -14.10 -7.33 -3.92
C ASN A 141 -15.27 -8.35 -3.84
N GLY A 142 -16.48 -7.84 -3.60
CA GLY A 142 -17.71 -8.45 -4.13
C GLY A 142 -18.65 -9.21 -3.19
N SER A 143 -19.73 -8.51 -2.81
CA SER A 143 -21.14 -8.96 -2.82
C SER A 143 -21.75 -9.76 -1.65
N ASN A 144 -22.55 -9.02 -0.86
CA ASN A 144 -23.99 -9.18 -0.59
C ASN A 144 -24.56 -10.50 -0.04
N GLY A 145 -25.05 -10.46 1.21
CA GLY A 145 -25.93 -11.49 1.78
C GLY A 145 -26.48 -11.14 3.16
N ASN A 146 -27.74 -10.69 3.20
CA ASN A 146 -28.57 -10.39 4.38
C ASN A 146 -28.73 -11.56 5.37
N GLY A 147 -28.58 -11.29 6.67
CA GLY A 147 -29.10 -12.15 7.75
C GLY A 147 -28.27 -12.08 9.03
N GLY A 148 -28.87 -11.59 10.11
CA GLY A 148 -28.21 -11.29 11.39
C GLY A 148 -27.26 -12.37 11.91
N ALA A 149 -26.06 -11.94 12.24
CA ALA A 149 -25.12 -12.60 13.12
C ALA A 149 -24.19 -11.52 13.69
N THR A 150 -24.13 -11.50 15.01
CA THR A 150 -23.17 -10.83 15.89
C THR A 150 -21.82 -10.55 15.21
N SER A 151 -21.56 -9.30 14.84
CA SER A 151 -20.24 -8.85 14.38
C SER A 151 -19.35 -8.64 15.60
N THR A 152 -18.36 -9.52 15.74
CA THR A 152 -17.22 -9.37 16.63
C THR A 152 -16.41 -8.12 16.23
N GLY A 153 -16.48 -7.08 17.06
CA GLY A 153 -15.41 -6.09 17.26
C GLY A 153 -15.10 -5.04 16.18
N GLY A 154 -15.50 -5.21 14.92
CA GLY A 154 -15.12 -4.29 13.83
C GLY A 154 -16.07 -3.09 13.62
N VAL A 155 -15.51 -1.95 13.18
CA VAL A 155 -16.29 -0.76 12.76
C VAL A 155 -16.59 -0.87 11.26
N ASP A 156 -17.87 -1.01 10.90
CA ASP A 156 -18.29 -1.02 9.50
C ASP A 156 -18.47 0.41 8.97
N TRP A 157 -17.55 0.85 8.12
CA TRP A 157 -17.57 2.15 7.45
C TRP A 157 -18.30 2.13 6.10
N ASN A 158 -18.72 0.96 5.60
CA ASN A 158 -19.36 0.81 4.29
C ASN A 158 -20.89 0.94 4.33
N VAL A 159 -21.45 1.32 5.47
CA VAL A 159 -22.87 1.63 5.63
C VAL A 159 -23.14 3.13 5.40
N ASP A 160 -24.41 3.49 5.19
CA ASP A 160 -24.76 4.90 5.14
C ASP A 160 -24.61 5.57 6.50
N ARG A 161 -24.43 6.90 6.47
CA ARG A 161 -24.19 7.73 7.66
C ARG A 161 -25.24 7.53 8.75
N GLU A 162 -26.53 7.44 8.42
CA GLU A 162 -27.57 7.34 9.44
C GLU A 162 -27.60 5.93 10.06
N THR A 163 -27.35 4.89 9.27
CA THR A 163 -27.16 3.52 9.78
C THR A 163 -25.96 3.43 10.72
N PHE A 164 -24.83 4.04 10.35
CA PHE A 164 -23.66 4.14 11.23
C PHE A 164 -24.01 4.86 12.54
N ILE A 165 -24.57 6.07 12.43
CA ILE A 165 -24.87 6.89 13.60
C ILE A 165 -25.86 6.18 14.52
N SER A 166 -26.97 5.65 13.99
CA SER A 166 -27.97 4.98 14.82
C SER A 166 -27.42 3.75 15.56
N THR A 167 -26.59 2.94 14.88
CA THR A 167 -25.94 1.77 15.47
C THR A 167 -25.02 2.15 16.63
N TRP A 168 -24.13 3.12 16.38
CA TRP A 168 -23.15 3.53 17.38
C TRP A 168 -23.75 4.39 18.49
N SER A 169 -24.76 5.21 18.18
CA SER A 169 -25.50 5.97 19.19
C SER A 169 -26.05 5.05 20.27
N ALA A 170 -26.75 3.98 19.86
CA ALA A 170 -27.39 3.06 20.79
C ALA A 170 -26.37 2.31 21.67
N ARG A 171 -25.25 1.87 21.08
CA ARG A 171 -24.17 1.18 21.80
C ARG A 171 -23.49 2.10 22.81
N ILE A 172 -23.13 3.31 22.38
CA ILE A 172 -22.47 4.29 23.24
C ILE A 172 -23.42 4.77 24.34
N ASP A 173 -24.70 5.02 24.05
CA ASP A 173 -25.67 5.40 25.09
C ASP A 173 -25.87 4.31 26.15
N ALA A 174 -25.88 3.04 25.73
CA ALA A 174 -25.93 1.93 26.67
C ALA A 174 -24.69 1.90 27.58
N TYR A 175 -23.50 2.10 27.01
CA TYR A 175 -22.24 2.15 27.75
C TYR A 175 -22.14 3.35 28.71
N LEU A 176 -22.65 4.52 28.31
CA LEU A 176 -22.61 5.75 29.08
C LEU A 176 -23.76 5.86 30.10
N ALA A 177 -24.68 4.90 30.15
CA ALA A 177 -25.88 4.97 30.95
C ALA A 177 -25.59 5.27 32.44
N GLY A 178 -26.26 6.28 32.99
CA GLY A 178 -26.10 6.69 34.39
C GLY A 178 -24.85 7.51 34.70
N SER A 179 -24.01 7.82 33.71
CA SER A 179 -22.89 8.76 33.82
C SER A 179 -23.30 10.21 33.51
N PRO A 180 -22.46 11.21 33.82
CA PRO A 180 -22.64 12.58 33.34
C PRO A 180 -22.69 12.73 31.80
N LEU A 181 -22.10 11.79 31.06
CA LEU A 181 -22.15 11.75 29.59
C LEU A 181 -23.37 10.97 29.04
N ALA A 182 -24.29 10.51 29.89
CA ALA A 182 -25.46 9.75 29.43
C ALA A 182 -26.30 10.54 28.42
N GLY A 183 -26.70 9.89 27.32
CA GLY A 183 -27.46 10.50 26.23
C GLY A 183 -26.61 11.17 25.15
N GLN A 184 -25.28 11.17 25.28
CA GLN A 184 -24.36 11.74 24.29
C GLN A 184 -23.96 10.76 23.19
N GLY A 185 -24.52 9.54 23.14
CA GLY A 185 -24.14 8.52 22.18
C GLY A 185 -24.24 8.99 20.72
N ARG A 186 -25.29 9.74 20.40
CA ARG A 186 -25.43 10.34 19.05
C ARG A 186 -24.34 11.37 18.74
N THR A 187 -24.00 12.23 19.69
CA THR A 187 -22.93 13.23 19.53
C THR A 187 -21.59 12.57 19.24
N PHE A 188 -21.24 11.52 20.00
CA PHE A 188 -20.03 10.74 19.75
C PHE A 188 -20.04 10.08 18.37
N ALA A 189 -21.14 9.43 18.00
CA ALA A 189 -21.25 8.74 16.72
C ALA A 189 -21.17 9.71 15.52
N GLU A 190 -21.79 10.90 15.65
CA GLU A 190 -21.71 11.94 14.62
C GLU A 190 -20.30 12.51 14.47
N ALA A 191 -19.61 12.80 15.58
CA ALA A 191 -18.23 13.27 15.55
C ALA A 191 -17.27 12.19 15.01
N ALA A 192 -17.46 10.93 15.41
CA ALA A 192 -16.68 9.79 14.94
C ALA A 192 -16.80 9.61 13.43
N TRP A 193 -18.04 9.70 12.90
CA TRP A 193 -18.28 9.66 11.46
C TRP A 193 -17.59 10.82 10.72
N GLU A 194 -17.72 12.04 11.23
CA GLU A 194 -17.17 13.24 10.58
C GLU A 194 -15.63 13.19 10.50
N TYR A 195 -14.97 12.71 11.55
CA TYR A 195 -13.52 12.72 11.65
C TYR A 195 -12.83 11.38 11.34
N GLY A 196 -13.60 10.33 11.01
CA GLY A 196 -13.05 9.01 10.72
C GLY A 196 -12.37 8.36 11.94
N VAL A 197 -12.93 8.56 13.13
CA VAL A 197 -12.40 8.02 14.40
C VAL A 197 -13.20 6.80 14.80
N ASP A 198 -12.56 5.77 15.37
CA ASP A 198 -13.29 4.64 15.96
C ASP A 198 -14.29 5.16 17.01
N PRO A 199 -15.60 4.94 16.83
CA PRO A 199 -16.64 5.51 17.68
C PRO A 199 -16.55 5.08 19.14
N ARG A 200 -15.83 3.99 19.45
CA ARG A 200 -15.61 3.50 20.81
C ARG A 200 -14.47 4.21 21.53
N PHE A 201 -13.52 4.76 20.77
CA PHE A 201 -12.24 5.22 21.32
C PHE A 201 -12.42 6.39 22.30
N SER A 202 -13.11 7.45 21.88
CA SER A 202 -13.32 8.61 22.75
C SER A 202 -14.21 8.31 23.97
N PRO A 203 -15.34 7.57 23.87
CA PRO A 203 -16.08 7.14 25.06
C PRO A 203 -15.25 6.28 26.02
N ALA A 204 -14.43 5.36 25.51
CA ALA A 204 -13.59 4.49 26.33
C ALA A 204 -12.52 5.27 27.11
N ILE A 205 -11.85 6.23 26.47
CA ILE A 205 -10.91 7.14 27.16
C ILE A 205 -11.61 7.86 28.31
N SER A 206 -12.85 8.34 28.10
CA SER A 206 -13.58 9.07 29.14
C SER A 206 -13.79 8.26 30.43
N MET A 207 -13.93 6.94 30.32
CA MET A 207 -14.03 6.05 31.47
C MET A 207 -12.72 6.01 32.26
N ILE A 208 -11.61 5.81 31.56
CA ILE A 208 -10.28 5.74 32.17
C ILE A 208 -9.92 7.07 32.84
N GLU A 209 -10.16 8.18 32.14
CA GLU A 209 -9.69 9.50 32.57
C GLU A 209 -10.57 10.16 33.64
N SER A 210 -11.88 9.89 33.67
CA SER A 210 -12.79 10.60 34.60
C SER A 210 -14.02 9.80 35.03
N THR A 211 -14.04 8.49 34.78
CA THR A 211 -15.23 7.65 34.99
C THR A 211 -16.45 8.22 34.25
N GLN A 212 -16.27 8.49 32.95
CA GLN A 212 -17.29 9.02 32.03
C GLN A 212 -17.82 10.40 32.46
N GLY A 213 -16.92 11.29 32.89
CA GLY A 213 -17.22 12.67 33.26
C GLY A 213 -17.61 12.88 34.72
N ARG A 214 -17.52 11.86 35.59
CA ARG A 214 -17.81 12.00 37.04
C ARG A 214 -16.75 12.81 37.76
N TYR A 215 -15.49 12.64 37.37
CA TYR A 215 -14.34 13.25 38.03
C TYR A 215 -13.51 14.06 37.04
N CYS A 216 -14.09 15.13 36.52
CA CYS A 216 -13.38 16.05 35.64
C CYS A 216 -12.52 17.03 36.45
N PHE A 217 -11.27 17.25 36.01
CA PHE A 217 -10.39 18.27 36.61
C PHE A 217 -10.77 19.70 36.17
N LEU A 218 -11.43 19.85 35.02
CA LEU A 218 -12.00 21.10 34.51
C LEU A 218 -13.42 20.86 33.95
N PRO A 219 -14.29 21.89 33.88
CA PRO A 219 -15.63 21.75 33.33
C PRO A 219 -15.65 21.12 31.93
N HIS A 220 -16.49 20.09 31.79
CA HIS A 220 -16.68 19.28 30.59
C HIS A 220 -15.43 18.59 30.02
N ASN A 221 -14.38 18.39 30.83
CA ASN A 221 -13.18 17.66 30.40
C ASN A 221 -13.18 16.23 30.94
N ALA A 222 -13.84 15.33 30.20
CA ALA A 222 -13.94 13.92 30.57
C ALA A 222 -12.68 13.10 30.23
N TRP A 223 -11.71 13.67 29.50
CA TRP A 223 -10.60 12.92 28.89
C TRP A 223 -9.22 13.33 29.42
N GLY A 224 -9.14 14.22 30.42
CA GLY A 224 -7.82 14.70 30.85
C GLY A 224 -7.09 15.52 29.78
N TRP A 225 -7.82 16.08 28.82
CA TRP A 225 -7.23 16.63 27.60
C TRP A 225 -6.61 18.00 27.87
N GLY A 226 -5.28 18.06 27.92
CA GLY A 226 -4.49 19.27 28.09
C GLY A 226 -4.92 20.10 29.31
N SER A 227 -5.06 21.41 29.12
CA SER A 227 -5.63 22.33 30.11
C SER A 227 -6.99 22.86 29.67
N SER A 228 -7.71 22.08 28.86
CA SER A 228 -8.93 22.52 28.19
C SER A 228 -10.16 22.45 29.09
N SER A 229 -11.13 23.31 28.80
CA SER A 229 -12.47 23.32 29.41
C SER A 229 -13.47 23.82 28.38
N TRP A 230 -14.70 23.32 28.43
CA TRP A 230 -15.75 23.66 27.47
C TRP A 230 -17.06 24.07 28.14
N GLY A 231 -17.93 24.72 27.38
CA GLY A 231 -19.24 25.16 27.85
C GLY A 231 -20.28 24.05 27.93
N SER A 232 -20.08 22.94 27.21
CA SER A 232 -21.01 21.82 27.10
C SER A 232 -20.30 20.50 26.80
N TRP A 233 -20.97 19.37 27.01
CA TRP A 233 -20.46 18.06 26.61
C TRP A 233 -20.36 17.95 25.09
N GLU A 234 -21.31 18.51 24.35
CA GLU A 234 -21.35 18.43 22.89
C GLU A 234 -20.11 19.10 22.29
N GLU A 235 -19.81 20.33 22.71
CA GLU A 235 -18.61 21.05 22.28
C GLU A 235 -17.33 20.26 22.60
N ALA A 236 -17.24 19.71 23.81
CA ALA A 236 -16.08 18.96 24.26
C ALA A 236 -15.87 17.65 23.49
N ILE A 237 -16.95 16.92 23.18
CA ILE A 237 -16.91 15.68 22.40
C ILE A 237 -16.40 15.96 20.99
N TRP A 238 -16.96 16.97 20.32
CA TRP A 238 -16.55 17.33 18.97
C TRP A 238 -15.06 17.73 18.91
N ASP A 239 -14.60 18.55 19.86
CA ASP A 239 -13.21 18.99 19.92
C ASP A 239 -12.24 17.84 20.25
N HIS A 240 -12.59 16.98 21.20
CA HIS A 240 -11.76 15.84 21.58
C HIS A 240 -11.65 14.82 20.45
N VAL A 241 -12.76 14.47 19.78
CA VAL A 241 -12.74 13.52 18.65
C VAL A 241 -11.92 14.09 17.48
N ALA A 242 -12.05 15.38 17.17
CA ALA A 242 -11.21 16.04 16.17
C ALA A 242 -9.71 15.96 16.56
N GLY A 243 -9.40 16.18 17.83
CA GLY A 243 -8.06 16.06 18.39
C GLY A 243 -7.47 14.65 18.26
N LEU A 244 -8.28 13.60 18.46
CA LEU A 244 -7.86 12.22 18.25
C LEU A 244 -7.56 11.90 16.79
N ALA A 245 -8.38 12.40 15.86
CA ALA A 245 -8.13 12.22 14.42
C ALA A 245 -6.78 12.84 14.02
N ILE A 246 -6.53 14.08 14.44
CA ILE A 246 -5.31 14.83 14.07
C ILE A 246 -4.07 14.30 14.81
N GLY A 247 -4.20 14.03 16.10
CA GLY A 247 -3.07 13.77 16.99
C GLY A 247 -2.72 12.31 17.18
N TYR A 248 -3.66 11.38 16.92
CA TYR A 248 -3.58 9.97 17.31
C TYR A 248 -4.01 9.01 16.19
N GLY A 249 -4.41 9.52 15.02
CA GLY A 249 -4.81 8.70 13.87
C GLY A 249 -6.22 8.10 13.99
N GLY A 250 -7.00 8.49 15.00
CA GLY A 250 -8.40 8.08 15.15
C GLY A 250 -8.64 6.66 15.66
N GLN A 251 -7.59 5.90 16.01
CA GLN A 251 -7.69 4.55 16.55
C GLN A 251 -6.79 4.37 17.77
N LEU A 252 -7.11 3.38 18.61
CA LEU A 252 -6.26 3.02 19.73
C LEU A 252 -4.98 2.37 19.22
N THR A 253 -3.84 2.97 19.55
CA THR A 253 -2.51 2.42 19.28
C THR A 253 -1.68 2.48 20.55
N TYR A 254 -0.71 1.57 20.68
CA TYR A 254 0.19 1.58 21.83
C TYR A 254 1.10 2.83 21.85
N ALA A 255 1.58 3.25 20.67
CA ALA A 255 2.27 4.54 20.52
C ALA A 255 1.39 5.73 20.94
N GLY A 256 0.09 5.70 20.61
CA GLY A 256 -0.89 6.68 21.08
C GLY A 256 -1.02 6.69 22.60
N ALA A 257 -1.06 5.53 23.26
CA ALA A 257 -1.10 5.42 24.72
C ALA A 257 0.16 6.02 25.38
N HIS A 258 1.35 5.77 24.81
CA HIS A 258 2.59 6.40 25.29
C HIS A 258 2.58 7.93 25.18
N LYS A 259 1.91 8.48 24.16
CA LYS A 259 1.72 9.92 24.02
C LYS A 259 0.67 10.47 25.00
N TYR A 260 -0.36 9.68 25.30
CA TYR A 260 -1.50 10.12 26.12
C TYR A 260 -1.22 10.04 27.62
N CYS A 261 -0.67 8.92 28.10
CA CYS A 261 -0.39 8.67 29.52
C CYS A 261 1.01 8.05 29.69
N PRO A 262 2.10 8.80 29.44
CA PRO A 262 3.45 8.25 29.34
C PRO A 262 3.91 7.40 30.54
N PRO A 263 3.64 7.78 31.82
CA PRO A 263 4.08 6.99 32.97
C PRO A 263 3.38 5.65 33.14
N ASN A 264 2.17 5.49 32.58
CA ASN A 264 1.30 4.33 32.79
C ASN A 264 0.68 3.83 31.48
N ALA A 265 1.41 3.98 30.36
CA ALA A 265 0.90 3.71 29.01
C ALA A 265 0.36 2.29 28.85
N ASP A 266 0.99 1.29 29.48
CA ASP A 266 0.55 -0.10 29.45
C ASP A 266 -0.85 -0.28 30.03
N PHE A 267 -1.05 0.23 31.25
CA PHE A 267 -2.32 0.13 31.96
C PHE A 267 -3.40 0.97 31.29
N TRP A 268 -3.02 2.14 30.77
CA TRP A 268 -3.92 2.99 30.00
C TRP A 268 -4.38 2.30 28.71
N TYR A 269 -3.45 1.76 27.92
CA TYR A 269 -3.75 1.05 26.68
C TYR A 269 -4.69 -0.14 26.93
N ALA A 270 -4.34 -1.00 27.90
CA ALA A 270 -5.15 -2.15 28.26
C ALA A 270 -6.55 -1.75 28.74
N GLY A 271 -6.63 -0.72 29.60
CA GLY A 271 -7.90 -0.22 30.11
C GLY A 271 -8.79 0.38 29.03
N VAL A 272 -8.24 1.18 28.10
CA VAL A 272 -9.00 1.73 26.98
C VAL A 272 -9.48 0.61 26.06
N LYS A 273 -8.61 -0.36 25.71
CA LYS A 273 -9.01 -1.53 24.90
C LYS A 273 -10.15 -2.31 25.56
N ALA A 274 -10.04 -2.60 26.86
CA ALA A 274 -11.08 -3.31 27.62
C ALA A 274 -12.42 -2.56 27.62
N ASN A 275 -12.39 -1.22 27.65
CA ASN A 275 -13.60 -0.42 27.57
C ASN A 275 -14.17 -0.31 26.16
N MET A 276 -13.33 -0.32 25.12
CA MET A 276 -13.80 -0.39 23.74
C MET A 276 -14.54 -1.70 23.46
N GLU A 277 -14.11 -2.83 24.03
CA GLU A 277 -14.78 -4.13 23.87
C GLU A 277 -16.17 -4.18 24.53
N ARG A 278 -16.41 -3.32 25.54
CA ARG A 278 -17.71 -3.23 26.25
C ARG A 278 -18.75 -2.37 25.52
N ILE A 279 -18.34 -1.60 24.50
CA ILE A 279 -19.21 -0.74 23.68
C ILE A 279 -19.63 -1.51 22.43
#